data_AF-A0A2I3SZE6-F1
#
_entry.id   AF-A0A2I3SZE6-F1
#
_cell.length_a   1.000
_cell.length_b   1.000
_cell.length_c   1.000
_cell.angle_alpha   90.00
_cell.angle_beta   90.00
_cell.angle_gamma   90.00
#
_symmetry.space_group_name_H-M   'P 1'
#
loop_
_entity.id
_entity.type
_entity.pdbx_description
1 polymer ?
#
loop_
_entity_poly.entity_id
_entity_poly.type
_entity_poly.pdbx_seq_one_letter_code
_entity_poly.pdbx_strand_id
1 'polypeptide(L)'
;MIGSKMASASRVVQVVKPHTPLIRFPDRRDNPKPNVSEALRSAGLPSHSSGPPDTAEIIKTLPQKYRRKLVSQEEIEFIQCGGPE
;
A
#
# COMPACT_ATOMS: atom_id res chain seq x y z
N MET A 1 77.99 5.21 -6.23
CA MET A 1 76.99 4.13 -6.35
C MET A 1 75.83 4.49 -5.44
N ILE A 2 74.77 5.11 -5.97
CA ILE A 2 73.65 5.61 -5.17
C ILE A 2 72.55 4.53 -5.16
N GLY A 3 72.19 4.04 -3.96
CA GLY A 3 71.22 2.96 -3.79
C GLY A 3 69.79 3.50 -3.76
N SER A 4 69.00 3.20 -4.78
CA SER A 4 67.57 3.51 -4.82
C SER A 4 66.80 2.66 -3.81
N LYS A 5 66.21 3.28 -2.80
CA LYS A 5 65.27 2.64 -1.86
C LYS A 5 63.88 2.68 -2.50
N MET A 6 63.27 1.53 -2.76
CA MET A 6 61.89 1.46 -3.27
C MET A 6 60.92 1.56 -2.10
N ALA A 7 60.07 2.59 -2.10
CA ALA A 7 58.96 2.70 -1.15
C ALA A 7 57.82 1.78 -1.59
N SER A 8 57.40 0.86 -0.71
CA SER A 8 56.23 0.00 -0.94
C SER A 8 54.96 0.82 -0.73
N ALA A 9 54.15 0.96 -1.77
CA ALA A 9 52.85 1.62 -1.70
C ALA A 9 51.75 0.60 -1.43
N SER A 10 51.21 0.59 -0.20
CA SER A 10 50.00 -0.20 0.11
C SER A 10 48.76 0.50 -0.45
N ARG A 11 47.97 -0.24 -1.25
CA ARG A 11 46.70 0.26 -1.78
C ARG A 11 45.66 0.26 -0.65
N VAL A 12 45.10 1.43 -0.36
CA VAL A 12 43.97 1.58 0.56
C VAL A 12 42.72 1.03 -0.14
N VAL A 13 42.30 -0.19 0.20
CA VAL A 13 41.04 -0.75 -0.27
C VAL A 13 39.92 -0.08 0.51
N GLN A 14 39.17 0.80 -0.13
CA GLN A 14 37.94 1.33 0.46
C GLN A 14 36.95 0.18 0.60
N VAL A 15 36.66 -0.20 1.85
CA VAL A 15 35.53 -1.08 2.18
C VAL A 15 34.26 -0.29 1.91
N VAL A 16 33.62 -0.55 0.77
CA VAL A 16 32.30 -0.01 0.45
C VAL A 16 31.28 -0.73 1.33
N LYS A 17 30.53 0.03 2.14
CA LYS A 17 29.47 -0.53 2.98
C LYS A 17 28.42 -1.20 2.09
N PRO A 18 28.09 -2.48 2.32
CA PRO A 18 27.09 -3.15 1.50
C PRO A 18 25.73 -2.47 1.67
N HIS A 19 25.04 -2.27 0.55
CA HIS A 19 23.72 -1.64 0.54
C HIS A 19 22.72 -2.52 1.27
N THR A 20 22.12 -2.00 2.35
CA THR A 20 21.01 -2.66 3.05
C THR A 20 19.69 -2.29 2.40
N PRO A 21 18.94 -3.23 1.81
CA PRO A 21 17.65 -2.94 1.21
C PRO A 21 16.67 -2.45 2.29
N LEU A 22 16.01 -1.32 2.03
CA LEU A 22 15.13 -0.65 3.00
C LEU A 22 13.81 -1.39 3.22
N ILE A 23 13.42 -2.27 2.29
CA ILE A 23 12.19 -3.04 2.37
C ILE A 23 12.48 -4.51 2.10
N ARG A 24 11.88 -5.38 2.91
CA ARG A 24 11.94 -6.84 2.74
C ARG A 24 10.54 -7.33 2.35
N PHE A 25 10.44 -7.93 1.16
CA PHE A 25 9.19 -8.55 0.73
C PHE A 25 9.00 -9.92 1.40
N PRO A 26 7.78 -10.29 1.81
CA PRO A 26 7.48 -11.61 2.36
C PRO A 26 7.75 -12.72 1.34
N ASP A 27 8.38 -13.80 1.79
CA ASP A 27 8.63 -14.98 0.96
C ASP A 27 7.31 -15.72 0.70
N ARG A 28 7.01 -16.02 -0.57
CA ARG A 28 5.74 -16.62 -1.00
C ARG A 28 5.86 -18.12 -1.31
N ARG A 29 7.02 -18.73 -1.02
CA ARG A 29 7.31 -20.13 -1.38
C ARG A 29 6.47 -21.16 -0.64
N ASP A 30 6.02 -20.85 0.58
CA ASP A 30 5.26 -21.77 1.42
C ASP A 30 3.73 -21.54 1.38
N ASN A 31 3.25 -20.52 0.65
CA ASN A 31 1.82 -20.23 0.51
C ASN A 31 1.40 -20.06 -0.97
N PRO A 32 0.83 -21.09 -1.60
CA PRO A 32 0.35 -20.98 -2.97
C PRO A 32 -0.81 -19.98 -3.04
N LYS A 33 -0.62 -18.95 -3.88
CA LYS A 33 -1.55 -17.90 -4.34
C LYS A 33 -2.71 -17.59 -3.38
N PRO A 34 -2.64 -16.48 -2.61
CA PRO A 34 -3.71 -16.13 -1.69
C PRO A 34 -5.02 -16.05 -2.48
N ASN A 35 -6.02 -16.82 -2.05
CA ASN A 35 -7.33 -16.72 -2.64
C ASN A 35 -7.81 -15.27 -2.48
N VAL A 36 -8.56 -14.76 -3.47
CA VAL A 36 -8.93 -13.34 -3.53
C VAL A 36 -9.61 -12.93 -2.22
N SER A 37 -10.42 -13.80 -1.61
CA SER A 37 -11.08 -13.58 -0.33
C SER A 37 -10.14 -13.42 0.87
N GLU A 38 -9.05 -14.16 0.94
CA GLU A 38 -8.02 -14.05 1.99
C GLU A 38 -7.11 -12.85 1.78
N ALA A 39 -6.80 -12.54 0.53
CA ALA A 39 -6.06 -11.33 0.17
C ALA A 39 -6.85 -10.08 0.57
N LEU A 40 -8.15 -10.03 0.27
CA LEU A 40 -9.03 -8.92 0.64
C LEU A 40 -9.18 -8.79 2.17
N ARG A 41 -9.30 -9.91 2.89
CA ARG A 41 -9.33 -9.92 4.37
C ARG A 41 -8.02 -9.44 5.00
N SER A 42 -6.88 -9.85 4.44
CA SER A 42 -5.55 -9.46 4.92
C SER A 42 -5.17 -8.03 4.51
N ALA A 43 -5.73 -7.52 3.42
CA ALA A 43 -5.46 -6.19 2.89
C ALA A 43 -6.08 -5.05 3.72
N GLY A 44 -6.79 -5.37 4.82
CA GLY A 44 -7.37 -4.36 5.70
C GLY A 44 -8.29 -3.38 4.94
N LEU A 45 -8.91 -3.84 3.84
CA LEU A 45 -9.90 -3.03 3.15
C LEU A 45 -11.03 -2.77 4.15
N PRO A 46 -11.41 -1.51 4.39
CA PRO A 46 -12.50 -1.22 5.29
C PRO A 46 -13.72 -1.96 4.76
N SER A 47 -14.23 -2.89 5.58
CA SER A 47 -15.55 -3.48 5.34
C SER A 47 -16.49 -2.32 5.09
N HIS A 48 -17.15 -2.30 3.92
CA HIS A 48 -18.03 -1.22 3.45
C HIS A 48 -19.20 -0.90 4.41
N SER A 49 -19.28 -1.56 5.57
CA SER A 49 -20.28 -1.42 6.61
C SER A 49 -19.74 -0.96 7.98
N SER A 50 -18.44 -0.65 8.11
CA SER A 50 -17.84 -0.35 9.43
C SER A 50 -17.94 1.12 9.89
N GLY A 51 -18.57 1.98 9.09
CA GLY A 51 -18.92 3.33 9.50
C GLY A 51 -20.23 3.35 10.31
N PRO A 52 -20.49 4.39 11.12
CA PRO A 52 -21.83 4.64 11.64
C PRO A 52 -22.83 4.56 10.47
N PRO A 53 -23.99 3.91 10.63
CA PRO A 53 -24.98 3.83 9.55
C PRO A 53 -25.23 5.25 9.05
N ASP A 54 -25.13 5.47 7.74
CA ASP A 54 -25.35 6.75 7.06
C ASP A 54 -26.82 7.18 7.26
N THR A 55 -27.14 7.59 8.47
CA THR A 55 -28.48 7.93 8.91
C THR A 55 -28.69 9.40 8.56
N ALA A 56 -29.89 9.75 8.10
CA ALA A 56 -30.21 11.13 7.69
C ALA A 56 -29.86 12.18 8.76
N GLU A 57 -29.94 11.81 10.04
CA GLU A 57 -29.56 12.67 11.16
C GLU A 57 -28.06 13.00 11.19
N ILE A 58 -27.18 12.02 10.95
CA ILE A 58 -25.73 12.24 10.91
C ILE A 58 -25.37 13.17 9.75
N ILE A 59 -25.98 12.97 8.58
CA ILE A 59 -25.76 13.80 7.39
C ILE A 59 -26.16 15.27 7.66
N LYS A 60 -27.24 15.50 8.42
CA LYS A 60 -27.66 16.87 8.81
C LYS A 60 -26.65 17.54 9.74
N THR A 61 -25.95 16.80 10.60
CA THR A 61 -24.94 17.37 11.51
C THR A 61 -23.63 17.76 10.82
N LEU A 62 -23.33 17.19 9.65
CA LEU A 62 -22.10 17.51 8.92
C LEU A 62 -22.11 18.94 8.35
N PRO A 63 -20.96 19.61 8.24
CA PRO A 63 -20.86 20.89 7.54
C PRO A 63 -21.31 20.78 6.08
N GLN A 64 -21.91 21.84 5.55
CA GLN A 64 -22.56 21.83 4.23
C GLN A 64 -21.64 21.33 3.11
N LYS A 65 -20.34 21.68 3.14
CA LYS A 65 -19.34 21.25 2.14
C LYS A 65 -19.06 19.74 2.11
N TYR A 66 -19.51 18.99 3.13
CA TYR A 66 -19.31 17.55 3.25
C TYR A 66 -20.62 16.75 3.13
N ARG A 67 -21.78 17.41 3.03
CA ARG A 67 -23.07 16.72 2.86
C ARG A 67 -23.22 16.22 1.42
N ARG A 68 -23.15 14.90 1.22
CA ARG A 68 -23.40 14.26 -0.08
C ARG A 68 -24.91 14.20 -0.36
N LYS A 69 -25.29 14.07 -1.64
CA LYS A 69 -26.67 13.78 -2.04
C LYS A 69 -26.98 12.31 -1.77
N LEU A 70 -28.22 12.01 -1.37
CA LEU A 70 -28.69 10.63 -1.27
C LEU A 70 -28.70 10.02 -2.68
N VAL A 71 -28.20 8.79 -2.78
CA VAL A 71 -28.24 8.01 -4.02
C VAL A 71 -29.66 7.48 -4.18
N SER A 72 -30.23 7.61 -5.37
CA SER A 72 -31.58 7.13 -5.66
C SER A 72 -31.59 5.61 -5.89
N GLN A 73 -32.76 4.97 -5.82
CA GLN A 73 -32.86 3.50 -5.93
C GLN A 73 -32.39 3.00 -7.30
N GLU A 74 -32.68 3.76 -8.36
CA GLU A 74 -32.29 3.46 -9.73
C GLU A 74 -30.78 3.56 -9.91
N GLU A 75 -30.15 4.56 -9.28
CA GLU A 75 -28.69 4.72 -9.29
C GLU A 75 -27.98 3.64 -8.47
N ILE A 76 -28.56 3.23 -7.33
CA ILE A 76 -28.08 2.07 -6.55
C ILE A 76 -28.04 0.82 -7.45
N GLU A 77 -29.13 0.56 -8.18
CA GLU A 77 -29.22 -0.59 -9.07
C GLU A 77 -28.23 -0.49 -10.24
N PHE A 78 -28.11 0.68 -10.87
CA PHE A 78 -27.15 0.92 -11.93
C PHE A 78 -25.69 0.70 -11.49
N ILE A 79 -25.34 1.19 -10.29
CA ILE A 79 -24.01 0.96 -9.69
C ILE A 79 -23.81 -0.53 -9.40
N GLN A 80 -24.83 -1.22 -8.87
CA GLN A 80 -24.75 -2.62 -8.51
C GLN A 80 -24.63 -3.55 -9.73
N CYS A 81 -25.28 -3.20 -10.84
CA CYS A 81 -25.23 -3.92 -12.12
C CYS A 81 -23.99 -3.58 -12.96
N GLY A 82 -23.26 -2.51 -12.63
CA GLY A 82 -22.00 -2.15 -13.29
C GLY A 82 -22.15 -1.27 -14.54
N GLY A 83 -23.31 -0.64 -14.73
CA GLY A 83 -23.60 0.23 -15.88
C GLY A 83 -24.65 -0.33 -16.84
N PRO A 84 -24.85 0.32 -18.00
CA PRO A 84 -25.77 -0.16 -19.02
C PRO A 84 -25.16 -1.35 -19.79
N GLU A 85 -26.03 -2.27 -20.22
CA GLU A 85 -25.68 -3.39 -21.11
C GLU A 85 -25.24 -2.92 -22.51
#